data_AF-A0A9P0A4P7-F1
#
_entry.id   AF-A0A9P0A4P7-F1
#
_cell.length_a   1.000
_cell.length_b   1.000
_cell.length_c   1.000
_cell.angle_alpha   90.00
_cell.angle_beta   90.00
_cell.angle_gamma   90.00
#
_symmetry.space_group_name_H-M   'P 1'
#
loop_
_entity.id
_entity.type
_entity.pdbx_description
1 polymer ?
#
loop_
_entity_poly.entity_id
_entity_poly.type
_entity_poly.pdbx_seq_one_letter_code
_entity_poly.pdbx_strand_id
1 'polypeptide(L)'
;MAGLSDAYTLLCKHKNSLIRELNSTNILSELVKNQVFTAAEENLVLSEDDDDVKCDIFIRLLSEKSVDIIREFCYALDNECTHVVKLNDLTSDSPG
;
A
#
# COMPACT_ATOMS: atom_id res chain seq x y z
N MET A 1 -12.16 -17.03 2.50
CA MET A 1 -11.05 -16.23 3.06
C MET A 1 -10.16 -15.80 1.92
N ALA A 2 -10.51 -14.71 1.23
CA ALA A 2 -9.82 -14.17 0.06
C ALA A 2 -9.10 -12.85 0.42
N GLY A 3 -8.50 -12.81 1.63
CA GLY A 3 -8.21 -11.54 2.31
C GLY A 3 -6.77 -11.06 2.20
N LEU A 4 -5.78 -11.95 2.36
CA LEU A 4 -4.38 -11.57 2.41
C LEU A 4 -3.70 -11.71 1.05
N SER A 5 -3.75 -12.92 0.48
CA SER A 5 -3.06 -13.25 -0.77
C SER A 5 -3.45 -12.31 -1.90
N ASP A 6 -4.72 -11.93 -1.94
CA ASP A 6 -5.27 -11.03 -2.96
C ASP A 6 -4.83 -9.58 -2.73
N ALA A 7 -4.79 -9.11 -1.49
CA ALA A 7 -4.29 -7.77 -1.16
C ALA A 7 -2.81 -7.61 -1.53
N TYR A 8 -1.95 -8.58 -1.19
CA TYR A 8 -0.54 -8.56 -1.60
C TYR A 8 -0.36 -8.61 -3.10
N THR A 9 -1.11 -9.50 -3.77
CA THR A 9 -1.04 -9.62 -5.22
C THR A 9 -1.48 -8.34 -5.91
N LEU A 10 -2.48 -7.65 -5.37
CA LEU A 10 -2.95 -6.36 -5.88
C LEU A 10 -1.92 -5.25 -5.65
N LEU A 11 -1.32 -5.15 -4.47
CA LEU A 11 -0.24 -4.19 -4.21
C LEU A 11 0.93 -4.38 -5.16
N CYS A 12 1.37 -5.63 -5.36
CA CYS A 12 2.44 -5.95 -6.31
C CYS A 12 2.05 -5.61 -7.75
N LYS A 13 0.79 -5.86 -8.15
CA LYS A 13 0.28 -5.52 -9.49
C LYS A 13 0.16 -4.00 -9.72
N HIS A 14 -0.14 -3.24 -8.67
CA HIS A 14 -0.36 -1.79 -8.74
C HIS A 14 0.80 -0.99 -8.12
N LYS A 15 2.03 -1.54 -8.14
CA LYS A 15 3.23 -0.93 -7.57
C LYS A 15 3.40 0.55 -7.96
N ASN A 16 3.24 0.88 -9.25
CA ASN A 16 3.34 2.26 -9.75
C ASN A 16 2.30 3.21 -9.17
N SER A 17 1.06 2.74 -9.00
CA SER A 17 0.00 3.54 -8.37
C SER A 17 0.30 3.74 -6.89
N LEU A 18 0.77 2.69 -6.21
CA LEU A 18 1.17 2.75 -4.80
C LEU A 18 2.33 3.73 -4.60
N ILE A 19 3.37 3.69 -5.44
CA ILE A 19 4.50 4.64 -5.44
C ILE A 19 3.99 6.07 -5.54
N ARG A 20 3.13 6.34 -6.53
CA ARG A 20 2.58 7.68 -6.75
C ARG A 20 1.87 8.18 -5.50
N GLU A 21 1.18 7.30 -4.80
CA GLU A 21 0.39 7.63 -3.62
C GLU A 21 1.25 7.75 -2.38
N LEU A 22 2.23 6.86 -2.17
CA LEU A 22 3.26 7.04 -1.16
C LEU A 22 3.97 8.39 -1.27
N ASN A 23 4.09 8.95 -2.48
CA ASN A 23 4.68 10.27 -2.72
C ASN A 23 3.67 11.44 -2.72
N SER A 24 2.39 11.19 -3.05
CA SER A 24 1.37 12.24 -3.21
C SER A 24 0.42 12.35 -2.02
N THR A 25 0.31 11.31 -1.20
CA THR A 25 -0.59 11.24 -0.05
C THR A 25 0.17 10.88 1.22
N ASN A 26 -0.38 11.26 2.38
CA ASN A 26 0.22 10.94 3.69
C ASN A 26 -0.19 9.55 4.18
N ILE A 27 -0.36 8.59 3.26
CA ILE A 27 -0.83 7.25 3.61
C ILE A 27 0.11 6.56 4.61
N LEU A 28 1.41 6.74 4.48
CA LEU A 28 2.39 6.22 5.44
C LEU A 28 2.11 6.70 6.87
N SER A 29 1.92 8.00 7.03
CA SER A 29 1.63 8.59 8.34
C SER A 29 0.28 8.15 8.90
N GLU A 30 -0.72 7.94 8.03
CA GLU A 30 -2.03 7.43 8.45
C GLU A 30 -1.95 5.96 8.88
N LEU A 31 -1.17 5.15 8.16
CA LEU A 31 -0.90 3.77 8.56
C LEU A 31 -0.11 3.70 9.88
N VAL A 32 0.76 4.67 10.17
CA VAL A 32 1.39 4.77 11.49
C VAL A 32 0.39 5.14 12.59
N LYS A 33 -0.53 6.07 12.34
CA LYS A 33 -1.61 6.40 13.30
C LYS A 33 -2.48 5.19 13.58
N ASN A 34 -2.82 4.42 12.55
CA ASN A 34 -3.61 3.20 12.64
C ASN A 34 -2.83 2.00 13.20
N GLN A 35 -1.59 2.21 13.69
CA GLN A 35 -0.73 1.18 14.26
C GLN A 35 -0.38 0.05 13.28
N VAL A 36 -0.57 0.28 11.98
CA VAL A 36 -0.21 -0.68 10.93
C VAL A 36 1.30 -0.69 10.73
N PHE A 37 1.87 0.51 10.62
CA PHE A 37 3.30 0.73 10.64
C PHE A 37 3.73 1.41 11.93
N THR A 38 5.01 1.26 12.24
CA THR A 38 5.67 2.04 13.29
C THR A 38 6.34 3.26 12.68
N ALA A 39 6.58 4.29 13.49
CA ALA A 39 7.34 5.47 13.04
C ALA A 39 8.76 5.10 12.54
N ALA A 40 9.35 4.00 13.03
CA ALA A 40 10.63 3.50 12.54
C ALA A 40 10.51 2.94 11.12
N GLU A 41 9.44 2.18 10.84
CA GLU A 41 9.16 1.63 9.51
C GLU A 41 8.80 2.71 8.50
N GLU A 42 7.99 3.69 8.91
CA GLU A 42 7.71 4.87 8.09
C GLU A 42 8.99 5.61 7.73
N ASN A 43 9.85 5.91 8.71
CA ASN A 43 11.13 6.57 8.44
C ASN A 43 12.03 5.73 7.52
N LEU A 44 11.98 4.39 7.63
CA LEU A 44 12.77 3.51 6.78
C LEU A 44 12.28 3.56 5.31
N VAL A 45 10.96 3.60 5.10
CA VAL A 45 10.37 3.78 3.76
C VAL A 45 10.65 5.20 3.23
N LEU A 46 10.49 6.23 4.06
CA LEU A 46 10.74 7.63 3.67
C LEU A 46 12.22 7.97 3.46
N SER A 47 13.14 7.23 4.10
CA SER A 47 14.57 7.40 3.92
C SER A 47 15.08 6.90 2.57
N GLU A 48 14.26 6.14 1.84
CA GLU A 48 14.61 5.63 0.53
C GLU A 48 14.23 6.66 -0.55
N ASP A 49 15.23 7.07 -1.33
CA ASP A 49 15.05 8.01 -2.44
C ASP A 49 14.52 7.30 -3.70
N ASP A 50 14.80 6.00 -3.85
CA ASP A 50 14.31 5.20 -4.96
C ASP A 50 12.89 4.72 -4.69
N ASP A 51 11.96 5.18 -5.53
CA ASP A 51 10.54 4.86 -5.45
C ASP A 51 10.24 3.35 -5.59
N ASP A 52 10.97 2.65 -6.45
CA ASP A 52 10.80 1.22 -6.64
C ASP A 52 11.24 0.46 -5.39
N VAL A 53 12.37 0.85 -4.81
CA VAL A 53 12.90 0.24 -3.58
C VAL A 53 12.00 0.58 -2.40
N LYS A 54 11.56 1.84 -2.28
CA LYS A 54 10.61 2.31 -1.26
C LYS A 54 9.36 1.44 -1.22
N CYS A 55 8.78 1.19 -2.39
CA CYS A 55 7.58 0.37 -2.51
C CYS A 55 7.85 -1.12 -2.21
N ASP A 56 9.00 -1.66 -2.60
CA ASP A 56 9.37 -3.05 -2.27
C ASP A 56 9.57 -3.24 -0.76
N ILE A 57 10.22 -2.28 -0.10
CA ILE A 57 10.35 -2.23 1.36
C ILE A 57 8.96 -2.20 2.00
N PHE A 58 8.07 -1.34 1.53
CA PHE A 58 6.71 -1.21 2.05
C PHE A 58 5.93 -2.54 1.98
N ILE A 59 5.94 -3.18 0.80
CA ILE A 59 5.27 -4.48 0.60
C ILE A 59 5.92 -5.57 1.46
N ARG A 60 7.25 -5.58 1.58
CA ARG A 60 7.97 -6.52 2.43
C ARG A 60 7.57 -6.36 3.89
N LEU A 61 7.58 -5.13 4.40
CA LEU A 61 7.19 -4.85 5.78
C LEU A 61 5.75 -5.28 6.06
N LEU A 62 4.83 -5.05 5.12
CA LEU A 62 3.46 -5.57 5.23
C LEU A 62 3.46 -7.10 5.29
N SER A 63 4.21 -7.78 4.42
CA SER A 63 4.25 -9.24 4.36
C SER A 63 4.73 -9.91 5.65
N GLU A 64 5.49 -9.17 6.48
CA GLU A 64 5.96 -9.59 7.80
C GLU A 64 4.93 -9.31 8.91
N LYS A 65 3.85 -8.55 8.64
CA LYS A 65 2.81 -8.23 9.61
C LYS A 65 1.84 -9.39 9.84
N SER A 66 1.17 -9.30 10.99
CA SER A 66 0.07 -10.20 11.34
C SER A 66 -1.19 -9.90 10.53
N VAL A 67 -2.04 -10.92 10.36
CA VAL A 67 -3.32 -10.85 9.65
C VAL A 67 -4.22 -9.69 10.12
N ASP A 68 -4.23 -9.40 11.43
CA ASP A 68 -5.05 -8.33 12.00
C ASP A 68 -4.57 -6.94 11.55
N ILE A 69 -3.25 -6.72 11.53
CA ILE A 69 -2.64 -5.49 11.02
C ILE A 69 -2.94 -5.31 9.53
N ILE A 70 -2.88 -6.39 8.75
CA ILE A 70 -3.15 -6.35 7.31
C ILE A 70 -4.62 -6.02 7.03
N ARG A 71 -5.54 -6.43 7.91
CA ARG A 71 -6.94 -6.02 7.82
C ARG A 71 -7.12 -4.52 8.06
N GLU A 72 -6.51 -3.99 9.12
CA GLU A 72 -6.55 -2.55 9.40
C GLU A 72 -5.91 -1.75 8.26
N PHE A 73 -4.83 -2.28 7.68
CA PHE A 73 -4.22 -1.74 6.48
C PHE A 73 -5.17 -1.70 5.28
N CYS A 74 -5.82 -2.81 4.94
CA CYS A 74 -6.78 -2.85 3.84
C CYS A 74 -7.93 -1.86 4.07
N TYR A 75 -8.39 -1.73 5.33
CA TYR A 75 -9.43 -0.78 5.69
C TYR A 75 -8.96 0.68 5.53
N ALA A 76 -7.75 1.00 5.99
CA ALA A 76 -7.15 2.32 5.83
C ALA A 76 -6.91 2.65 4.35
N LEU A 77 -6.47 1.67 3.55
CA LEU A 77 -6.36 1.81 2.10
C LEU A 77 -7.70 2.05 1.42
N ASP A 78 -8.74 1.28 1.74
CA ASP A 78 -10.07 1.47 1.14
C ASP A 78 -10.62 2.87 1.46
N ASN A 79 -10.26 3.43 2.62
CA ASN A 79 -10.72 4.73 3.06
C ASN A 79 -9.90 5.92 2.49
N GLU A 80 -8.57 5.83 2.52
CA GLU A 80 -7.66 6.89 2.06
C GLU A 80 -7.41 6.83 0.55
N CYS A 81 -7.31 5.62 0.00
CA CYS A 81 -7.01 5.36 -1.40
C CYS A 81 -8.28 5.04 -2.20
N THR A 82 -9.27 5.91 -2.14
CA THR A 82 -10.43 5.87 -3.06
C THR A 82 -10.04 5.99 -4.54
N HIS A 83 -8.81 6.42 -4.84
CA HIS A 83 -8.24 6.50 -6.19
C HIS A 83 -7.34 5.30 -6.57
N VAL A 84 -6.55 4.74 -5.65
CA VAL A 84 -5.74 3.51 -5.90
C VAL A 84 -6.62 2.28 -5.97
N VAL A 85 -7.75 2.32 -5.26
CA VAL A 85 -8.80 1.31 -5.26
C VAL A 85 -10.02 1.83 -6.02
N LYS A 86 -9.82 2.53 -7.15
CA LYS A 86 -10.69 2.25 -8.29
C LYS A 86 -10.24 0.93 -8.89
N LEU A 87 -10.56 -0.17 -8.19
CA LEU A 87 -10.56 -1.53 -8.76
C LEU A 87 -11.44 -1.63 -10.03
N ASN A 88 -12.19 -0.58 -10.39
CA ASN A 88 -12.91 -0.50 -11.65
C ASN A 88 -12.01 -0.21 -12.86
N ASP A 89 -10.76 0.23 -12.68
CA ASP A 89 -9.77 0.33 -13.77
C ASP A 89 -8.95 -0.96 -13.95
N LEU A 90 -9.28 -2.05 -13.26
CA LEU A 90 -8.79 -3.41 -13.55
C LEU A 90 -9.55 -4.12 -14.68
N THR A 91 -10.61 -3.51 -15.22
CA THR A 91 -11.34 -4.04 -16.39
C THR A 91 -11.36 -3.12 -17.61
N SER A 92 -10.90 -1.88 -17.50
CA SER A 92 -10.72 -0.97 -18.64
C SER A 92 -9.33 -1.19 -19.25
N ASP A 93 -9.18 -2.35 -19.88
CA ASP A 93 -8.39 -2.39 -21.10
C ASP A 93 -9.00 -1.38 -22.11
N SER A 94 -8.11 -0.63 -22.78
CA SER A 94 -8.32 0.22 -23.96
C SER A 94 -8.84 1.68 -23.75
N PRO A 95 -8.36 2.68 -24.55
CA PRO A 95 -7.93 2.54 -25.95
C PRO A 95 -6.57 3.18 -26.33
N GLY A 96 -5.87 2.51 -27.24
CA GLY A 96 -4.71 3.02 -27.98
C GLY A 96 -4.26 2.04 -29.04
#